data_AF-A0A7C2UR14-F1
#
_entry.id   AF-A0A7C2UR14-F1
#
_cell.length_a   1.000
_cell.length_b   1.000
_cell.length_c   1.000
_cell.angle_alpha   90.00
_cell.angle_beta   90.00
_cell.angle_gamma   90.00
#
_symmetry.space_group_name_H-M   'P 1'
#
loop_
_entity.id
_entity.type
_entity.pdbx_description
1 polymer ?
#
loop_
_entity_poly.entity_id
_entity_poly.type
_entity_poly.pdbx_seq_one_letter_code
_entity_poly.pdbx_strand_id
1 'polypeptide(L)'
;MVKTQVFEQDIDGDGLIETVRFTPRGEPFLQIFREGRRLWQWGPAAFRAWKLQIVDIDDDGYAEFVVGVNRSTRWYRDRQNTIHILGWTGAYGYAKWLGSRLSSPLHDFVLARLYPRQPLRLIAIESRHPEQPFVRVYRWSGFGFTAVWESAPLRAPARLHLRGETVVVNAAQRAYILRQPHEKLRFTLEADHANATEAIQPEPNR
;
A
#
# COMPACT_ATOMS: atom_id res chain seq x y z
N MET A 1 -21.45 2.49 1.46
CA MET A 1 -20.98 1.16 1.01
C MET A 1 -19.64 1.38 0.32
N VAL A 2 -18.55 0.74 0.77
CA VAL A 2 -17.25 0.92 0.10
C VAL A 2 -17.32 0.26 -1.27
N LYS A 3 -16.91 0.97 -2.32
CA LYS A 3 -17.01 0.51 -3.71
C LYS A 3 -16.00 -0.60 -3.97
N THR A 4 -16.43 -1.69 -4.62
CA THR A 4 -15.54 -2.71 -5.17
C THR A 4 -14.66 -2.08 -6.25
N GLN A 5 -13.36 -2.33 -6.14
CA GLN A 5 -12.35 -1.93 -7.10
C GLN A 5 -12.09 -3.11 -8.05
N VAL A 6 -11.89 -2.81 -9.32
CA VAL A 6 -11.64 -3.80 -10.37
C VAL A 6 -10.36 -3.39 -11.09
N PHE A 7 -9.46 -4.34 -11.26
CA PHE A 7 -8.19 -4.19 -11.97
C PHE A 7 -8.15 -5.25 -13.07
N GLU A 8 -7.65 -4.87 -14.23
CA GLU A 8 -7.49 -5.75 -15.39
C GLU A 8 -6.04 -5.67 -15.85
N GLN A 9 -5.31 -6.76 -15.66
CA GLN A 9 -3.90 -6.88 -16.03
C GLN A 9 -3.50 -8.35 -16.08
N ASP A 10 -2.43 -8.64 -16.81
CA ASP A 10 -1.71 -9.91 -16.70
C ASP A 10 -0.98 -9.92 -15.36
N ILE A 11 -1.41 -10.80 -14.44
CA ILE A 11 -0.83 -10.91 -13.08
C ILE A 11 0.11 -12.10 -12.93
N ASP A 12 0.02 -13.11 -13.80
CA ASP A 12 0.84 -14.32 -13.75
C ASP A 12 1.82 -14.46 -14.93
N GLY A 13 1.93 -13.43 -15.78
CA GLY A 13 2.90 -13.34 -16.87
C GLY A 13 2.64 -14.30 -18.03
N ASP A 14 1.45 -14.91 -18.13
CA ASP A 14 1.12 -15.85 -19.19
C ASP A 14 0.63 -15.17 -20.49
N GLY A 15 0.53 -13.84 -20.48
CA GLY A 15 0.06 -13.02 -21.61
C GLY A 15 -1.46 -12.90 -21.70
N LEU A 16 -2.21 -13.53 -20.80
CA LEU A 16 -3.66 -13.38 -20.69
C LEU A 16 -3.99 -12.34 -19.61
N ILE A 17 -5.17 -11.71 -19.74
CA ILE A 17 -5.61 -10.68 -18.79
C ILE A 17 -6.54 -11.30 -17.74
N GLU A 18 -6.20 -11.10 -16.47
CA GLU A 18 -7.07 -11.43 -15.36
C GLU A 18 -7.83 -10.19 -14.89
N THR A 19 -9.04 -10.44 -14.38
CA THR A 19 -9.78 -9.45 -13.61
C THR A 19 -9.58 -9.72 -12.12
N VAL A 20 -8.98 -8.76 -11.42
CA VAL A 20 -8.85 -8.75 -9.97
C VAL A 20 -9.95 -7.87 -9.38
N ARG A 21 -10.80 -8.45 -8.54
CA ARG A 21 -11.81 -7.72 -7.77
C ARG A 21 -11.39 -7.59 -6.32
N PHE A 22 -11.35 -6.35 -5.85
CA PHE A 22 -11.08 -6.02 -4.45
C PHE A 22 -12.30 -5.34 -3.82
N THR A 23 -12.86 -5.97 -2.80
CA THR A 23 -14.00 -5.44 -2.04
C THR A 23 -13.55 -5.11 -0.62
N PRO A 24 -13.26 -3.84 -0.30
CA PRO A 24 -12.82 -3.46 1.05
C PRO A 24 -13.83 -3.92 2.11
N ARG A 25 -13.32 -4.55 3.17
CA ARG A 25 -14.09 -5.16 4.27
C ARG A 25 -15.09 -6.25 3.83
N GLY A 26 -15.02 -6.70 2.58
CA GLY A 26 -15.83 -7.81 2.07
C GLY A 26 -15.29 -9.17 2.48
N GLU A 27 -16.08 -10.21 2.17
CA GLU A 27 -15.67 -11.61 2.28
C GLU A 27 -16.23 -12.41 1.10
N PRO A 28 -15.35 -12.95 0.23
CA PRO A 28 -13.92 -12.66 0.15
C PRO A 28 -13.68 -11.19 -0.24
N PHE A 29 -12.59 -10.58 0.25
CA PHE A 29 -12.22 -9.23 -0.22
C PHE A 29 -11.35 -9.24 -1.47
N LEU A 30 -10.74 -10.37 -1.86
CA LEU A 30 -9.90 -10.49 -3.05
C LEU A 30 -10.36 -11.68 -3.90
N GLN A 31 -10.59 -11.45 -5.19
CA GLN A 31 -11.03 -12.46 -6.14
C GLN A 31 -10.34 -12.26 -7.48
N ILE A 32 -9.98 -13.36 -8.13
CA ILE A 32 -9.34 -13.38 -9.45
C ILE A 32 -10.27 -14.12 -10.42
N PHE A 33 -10.48 -13.54 -11.59
CA PHE A 33 -11.29 -14.10 -12.66
C PHE A 33 -10.50 -14.08 -13.97
N ARG A 34 -10.80 -15.04 -14.86
CA ARG A 34 -10.40 -15.02 -16.27
C ARG A 34 -11.62 -15.45 -17.08
N GLU A 35 -11.98 -14.68 -18.10
CA GLU A 35 -13.15 -14.93 -18.96
C GLU A 35 -14.46 -15.19 -18.17
N GLY A 36 -14.67 -14.44 -17.08
CA GLY A 36 -15.84 -14.57 -16.21
C GLY A 36 -15.81 -15.76 -15.24
N ARG A 37 -14.88 -16.72 -15.40
CA ARG A 37 -14.66 -17.82 -14.44
C ARG A 37 -13.81 -17.34 -13.29
N ARG A 38 -14.26 -17.55 -12.04
CA ARG A 38 -13.45 -17.28 -10.84
C ARG A 38 -12.35 -18.34 -10.72
N LEU A 39 -11.10 -17.91 -10.79
CA LEU A 39 -9.93 -18.78 -10.65
C LEU A 39 -9.56 -18.97 -9.18
N TRP A 40 -9.57 -17.88 -8.41
CA TRP A 40 -9.13 -17.89 -7.02
C TRP A 40 -9.83 -16.82 -6.19
N GLN A 41 -9.85 -17.01 -4.87
CA GLN A 41 -10.34 -16.02 -3.92
C GLN A 41 -9.64 -16.14 -2.58
N TRP A 42 -9.56 -15.01 -1.86
CA TRP A 42 -9.04 -14.97 -0.51
C TRP A 42 -9.60 -13.78 0.26
N GLY A 43 -9.50 -13.86 1.58
CA GLY A 43 -9.68 -12.70 2.44
C GLY A 43 -10.93 -12.75 3.32
N PRO A 44 -10.80 -13.21 4.58
CA PRO A 44 -11.89 -13.16 5.56
C PRO A 44 -12.31 -11.73 5.90
N ALA A 45 -13.60 -11.46 6.13
CA ALA A 45 -14.07 -10.13 6.54
C ALA A 45 -13.41 -9.66 7.86
N ALA A 46 -13.05 -10.61 8.72
CA ALA A 46 -12.37 -10.35 9.99
C ALA A 46 -11.05 -9.57 9.82
N PHE A 47 -10.42 -9.63 8.65
CA PHE A 47 -9.19 -8.89 8.37
C PHE A 47 -9.47 -7.43 8.00
N ARG A 48 -10.71 -7.07 7.67
CA ARG A 48 -11.14 -5.70 7.32
C ARG A 48 -10.18 -5.04 6.33
N ALA A 49 -9.91 -5.74 5.23
CA ALA A 49 -9.04 -5.21 4.18
C ALA A 49 -9.54 -3.84 3.72
N TRP A 50 -8.61 -2.90 3.53
CA TRP A 50 -8.95 -1.49 3.31
C TRP A 50 -8.19 -0.85 2.15
N LYS A 51 -7.10 -1.46 1.67
CA LYS A 51 -6.33 -1.00 0.51
C LYS A 51 -5.69 -2.17 -0.22
N LEU A 52 -5.58 -2.07 -1.54
CA LEU A 52 -4.87 -3.01 -2.41
C LEU A 52 -3.95 -2.23 -3.35
N GLN A 53 -2.74 -2.75 -3.56
CA GLN A 53 -1.93 -2.48 -4.75
C GLN A 53 -1.50 -3.81 -5.37
N ILE A 54 -1.44 -3.85 -6.69
CA ILE A 54 -0.98 -5.00 -7.47
C ILE A 54 0.35 -4.60 -8.10
N VAL A 55 1.44 -5.22 -7.66
CA VAL A 55 2.80 -4.82 -8.06
C VAL A 55 3.79 -5.95 -7.84
N ASP A 56 4.76 -6.09 -8.74
CA ASP A 56 5.94 -6.94 -8.57
C ASP A 56 6.86 -6.33 -7.50
N ILE A 57 6.90 -6.94 -6.31
CA ILE A 57 7.60 -6.36 -5.15
C ILE A 57 9.09 -6.68 -5.11
N ASP A 58 9.51 -7.79 -5.74
CA ASP A 58 10.89 -8.28 -5.71
C ASP A 58 11.54 -8.40 -7.08
N ASP A 59 10.92 -7.80 -8.10
CA ASP A 59 11.42 -7.71 -9.46
C ASP A 59 11.60 -9.10 -10.11
N ASP A 60 10.71 -10.06 -9.78
CA ASP A 60 10.73 -11.43 -10.31
C ASP A 60 9.89 -11.62 -11.59
N GLY A 61 9.20 -10.56 -12.01
CA GLY A 61 8.34 -10.53 -13.21
C GLY A 61 6.87 -10.85 -12.94
N TYR A 62 6.50 -11.25 -11.72
CA TYR A 62 5.13 -11.59 -11.35
C TYR A 62 4.57 -10.57 -10.35
N ALA A 63 3.30 -10.23 -10.48
CA ALA A 63 2.70 -9.23 -9.60
C ALA A 63 2.18 -9.86 -8.30
N GLU A 64 2.48 -9.24 -7.16
CA GLU A 64 1.85 -9.56 -5.88
C GLU A 64 0.66 -8.66 -5.56
N PHE A 65 -0.23 -9.19 -4.72
CA PHE A 65 -1.28 -8.45 -4.04
C PHE A 65 -0.77 -7.92 -2.71
N VAL A 66 -0.55 -6.62 -2.63
CA VAL A 66 -0.18 -5.93 -1.38
C VAL A 66 -1.41 -5.33 -0.73
N VAL A 67 -1.89 -5.99 0.32
CA VAL A 67 -3.17 -5.71 0.97
C VAL A 67 -2.97 -5.06 2.34
N GLY A 68 -3.55 -3.88 2.52
CA GLY A 68 -3.74 -3.30 3.85
C GLY A 68 -4.89 -3.98 4.57
N VAL A 69 -4.63 -4.54 5.75
CA VAL A 69 -5.63 -5.17 6.62
C VAL A 69 -5.68 -4.47 7.97
N ASN A 70 -6.81 -4.55 8.66
CA ASN A 70 -7.01 -4.05 10.02
C ASN A 70 -7.53 -5.18 10.91
N ARG A 71 -6.63 -5.84 11.64
CA ARG A 71 -6.97 -7.01 12.45
C ARG A 71 -6.25 -7.02 13.79
N SER A 72 -6.81 -7.77 14.72
CA SER A 72 -6.09 -8.22 15.91
C SER A 72 -5.31 -9.49 15.59
N THR A 73 -4.30 -9.77 16.40
CA THR A 73 -3.51 -11.00 16.35
C THR A 73 -3.50 -11.62 17.74
N ARG A 74 -3.04 -12.87 17.88
CA ARG A 74 -2.88 -13.49 19.20
C ARG A 74 -1.95 -12.70 20.13
N TRP A 75 -1.01 -11.94 19.55
CA TRP A 75 -0.01 -11.14 20.26
C TRP A 75 -0.46 -9.71 20.55
N TYR A 76 -1.36 -9.17 19.70
CA TYR A 76 -1.89 -7.81 19.82
C TYR A 76 -3.41 -7.87 19.76
N ARG A 77 -4.05 -7.75 20.93
CA ARG A 77 -5.52 -7.86 21.05
C ARG A 77 -6.23 -6.67 20.41
N ASP A 78 -5.60 -5.51 20.44
CA ASP A 78 -6.10 -4.34 19.73
C ASP A 78 -5.89 -4.48 18.23
N ARG A 79 -6.89 -4.04 17.46
CA ARG A 79 -6.78 -4.04 16.01
C ARG A 79 -5.75 -3.03 15.56
N GLN A 80 -4.89 -3.45 14.65
CA GLN A 80 -3.89 -2.59 14.05
C GLN A 80 -3.86 -2.81 12.54
N ASN A 81 -3.43 -1.77 11.82
CA ASN A 81 -3.17 -1.92 10.40
C ASN A 81 -1.86 -2.68 10.19
N THR A 82 -1.90 -3.68 9.32
CA THR A 82 -0.73 -4.39 8.82
C THR A 82 -0.84 -4.54 7.31
N ILE A 83 0.27 -4.90 6.68
CA ILE A 83 0.32 -5.21 5.25
C ILE A 83 0.46 -6.72 5.12
N HIS A 84 -0.33 -7.32 4.23
CA HIS A 84 -0.20 -8.70 3.81
C HIS A 84 0.19 -8.71 2.33
N ILE A 85 1.11 -9.58 1.93
CA ILE A 85 1.58 -9.77 0.57
C ILE A 85 1.24 -11.20 0.17
N LEU A 86 0.51 -11.33 -0.93
CA LEU A 86 0.09 -12.61 -1.49
C LEU A 86 0.62 -12.69 -2.92
N GLY A 87 1.18 -13.83 -3.29
CA GLY A 87 1.46 -14.16 -4.69
C GLY A 87 0.39 -15.08 -5.26
N TRP A 88 0.41 -15.23 -6.59
CA TRP A 88 -0.47 -16.14 -7.32
C TRP A 88 0.29 -16.74 -8.49
N THR A 89 0.12 -18.05 -8.70
CA THR A 89 0.88 -18.83 -9.69
C THR A 89 0.09 -19.16 -10.96
N GLY A 90 -1.05 -18.50 -11.19
CA GLY A 90 -2.05 -18.94 -12.18
C GLY A 90 -2.98 -20.06 -11.68
N ALA A 91 -2.50 -20.89 -10.76
CA ALA A 91 -3.25 -22.04 -10.23
C ALA A 91 -3.68 -21.87 -8.76
N TYR A 92 -2.80 -21.34 -7.91
CA TYR A 92 -3.08 -21.15 -6.49
C TYR A 92 -2.43 -19.89 -5.93
N GLY A 93 -3.09 -19.26 -4.97
CA GLY A 93 -2.51 -18.15 -4.22
C GLY A 93 -1.72 -18.65 -3.02
N TYR A 94 -0.65 -17.93 -2.68
CA TYR A 94 0.19 -18.22 -1.52
C TYR A 94 0.50 -16.95 -0.74
N ALA A 95 0.77 -17.11 0.54
CA ALA A 95 1.21 -16.03 1.39
C ALA A 95 2.72 -15.80 1.21
N LYS A 96 3.12 -14.67 0.62
CA LYS A 96 4.53 -14.25 0.58
C LYS A 96 4.95 -13.65 1.92
N TRP A 97 4.06 -12.85 2.52
CA TRP A 97 4.27 -12.29 3.86
C TRP A 97 2.96 -11.84 4.49
N LEU A 98 2.55 -12.41 5.64
CA LEU A 98 1.29 -12.06 6.31
C LEU A 98 1.43 -11.01 7.42
N GLY A 99 2.48 -10.19 7.31
CA GLY A 99 2.64 -9.04 8.18
C GLY A 99 3.08 -9.34 9.60
N SER A 100 4.11 -8.62 10.04
CA SER A 100 4.20 -8.16 11.44
C SER A 100 3.85 -6.68 11.48
N ARG A 101 3.82 -6.09 12.68
CA ARG A 101 3.85 -4.63 12.80
C ARG A 101 5.11 -4.12 12.07
N LEU A 102 4.99 -3.00 11.35
CA LEU A 102 6.14 -2.24 10.87
C LEU A 102 6.87 -1.61 12.07
N SER A 103 7.63 -0.54 11.86
CA SER A 103 8.37 0.08 12.96
C SER A 103 7.46 0.77 13.99
N SER A 104 6.25 1.13 13.60
CA SER A 104 5.25 1.86 14.36
C SER A 104 3.85 1.55 13.80
N PRO A 105 2.76 1.92 14.50
CA PRO A 105 1.40 1.84 13.98
C PRO A 105 1.29 2.43 12.58
N LEU A 106 0.78 1.63 11.64
CA LEU A 106 0.57 2.01 10.25
C LEU A 106 -0.77 2.74 10.09
N HIS A 107 -0.77 3.84 9.34
CA HIS A 107 -1.99 4.59 8.98
C HIS A 107 -2.34 4.47 7.50
N ASP A 108 -1.33 4.52 6.63
CA ASP A 108 -1.48 4.44 5.18
C ASP A 108 -0.17 3.97 4.55
N PHE A 109 -0.24 3.42 3.33
CA PHE A 109 0.96 3.05 2.58
C PHE A 109 0.78 3.19 1.07
N VAL A 110 1.86 3.39 0.34
CA VAL A 110 1.93 3.14 -1.10
C VAL A 110 3.22 2.41 -1.46
N LEU A 111 3.19 1.60 -2.51
CA LEU A 111 4.38 1.09 -3.18
C LEU A 111 4.60 1.86 -4.47
N ALA A 112 5.83 2.34 -4.66
CA ALA A 112 6.23 3.08 -5.85
C ALA A 112 7.74 3.02 -6.09
N ARG A 113 8.13 3.14 -7.35
CA ARG A 113 9.50 3.52 -7.73
C ARG A 113 9.57 5.04 -7.73
N LEU A 114 10.46 5.61 -6.92
CA LEU A 114 10.61 7.07 -6.80
C LEU A 114 11.40 7.68 -7.97
N TYR A 115 12.07 6.83 -8.76
CA TYR A 115 12.79 7.21 -9.97
C TYR A 115 12.82 6.01 -10.92
N PRO A 116 12.85 6.23 -12.26
CA PRO A 116 12.97 5.15 -13.23
C PRO A 116 14.15 4.22 -12.91
N ARG A 117 13.93 2.90 -13.02
CA ARG A 117 14.91 1.83 -12.76
C ARG A 117 15.42 1.73 -11.31
N GLN A 118 14.85 2.48 -10.36
CA GLN A 118 15.11 2.19 -8.94
C GLN A 118 14.26 0.99 -8.47
N PRO A 119 14.72 0.24 -7.46
CA PRO A 119 13.90 -0.82 -6.89
C PRO A 119 12.64 -0.22 -6.25
N LEU A 120 11.56 -0.99 -6.21
CA LEU A 120 10.33 -0.58 -5.55
C LEU A 120 10.57 -0.21 -4.08
N ARG A 121 9.81 0.75 -3.58
CA ARG A 121 9.81 1.15 -2.16
C ARG A 121 8.42 0.99 -1.60
N LEU A 122 8.35 0.58 -0.34
CA LEU A 122 7.16 0.79 0.49
C LEU A 122 7.32 2.14 1.18
N ILE A 123 6.38 3.04 0.96
CA ILE A 123 6.27 4.32 1.64
C ILE A 123 5.08 4.19 2.59
N ALA A 124 5.28 4.45 3.87
CA ALA A 124 4.26 4.32 4.90
C ALA A 124 4.08 5.64 5.65
N ILE A 125 2.84 5.92 6.06
CA ILE A 125 2.55 6.87 7.14
C ILE A 125 2.45 6.06 8.42
N GLU A 126 3.35 6.34 9.36
CA GLU A 126 3.39 5.70 10.67
C GLU A 126 3.32 6.75 11.77
N SER A 127 2.92 6.36 12.98
CA SER A 127 2.99 7.28 14.12
C SER A 127 3.26 6.55 15.43
N ARG A 128 4.18 7.09 16.23
CA ARG A 128 4.34 6.68 17.64
C ARG A 128 3.23 7.31 18.51
N HIS A 129 2.85 8.54 18.16
CA HIS A 129 1.72 9.28 18.73
C HIS A 129 0.79 9.73 17.61
N PRO A 130 -0.54 9.52 17.71
CA PRO A 130 -1.48 9.79 16.61
C PRO A 130 -1.42 11.21 16.02
N GLU A 131 -1.03 12.20 16.82
CA GLU A 131 -0.95 13.60 16.42
C GLU A 131 0.31 13.95 15.62
N GLN A 132 1.32 13.07 15.64
CA GLN A 132 2.63 13.31 15.03
C GLN A 132 3.00 12.16 14.09
N PRO A 133 2.25 11.98 12.98
CA PRO A 133 2.62 10.98 11.99
C PRO A 133 3.87 11.40 11.24
N PHE A 134 4.60 10.43 10.69
CA PHE A 134 5.78 10.67 9.86
C PHE A 134 5.73 9.72 8.65
N VAL A 135 6.47 10.11 7.61
CA VAL A 135 6.69 9.25 6.44
C VAL A 135 7.87 8.35 6.73
N ARG A 136 7.74 7.06 6.45
CA ARG A 136 8.85 6.10 6.50
C ARG A 136 8.96 5.38 5.18
N VAL A 137 10.20 5.19 4.73
CA VAL A 137 10.51 4.49 3.48
C VAL A 137 11.22 3.19 3.81
N TYR A 138 10.78 2.13 3.17
CA TYR A 138 11.27 0.78 3.34
C TYR A 138 11.73 0.19 2.01
N ARG A 139 12.73 -0.68 2.08
CA ARG A 139 13.07 -1.64 1.02
C ARG A 139 12.53 -3.01 1.39
N TRP A 140 12.11 -3.77 0.38
CA TRP A 140 11.88 -5.21 0.52
C TRP A 140 13.21 -5.92 0.77
N SER A 141 13.21 -6.95 1.62
CA SER A 141 14.40 -7.72 1.98
C SER A 141 14.16 -9.23 1.92
N GLY A 142 13.27 -9.69 1.05
CA GLY A 142 12.93 -11.12 0.87
C GLY A 142 11.95 -11.68 1.91
N PHE A 143 12.07 -11.24 3.17
CA PHE A 143 11.16 -11.63 4.26
C PHE A 143 10.73 -10.42 5.09
N GLY A 144 10.01 -9.50 4.44
CA GLY A 144 9.54 -8.27 5.06
C GLY A 144 10.37 -7.05 4.65
N PHE A 145 10.39 -6.05 5.52
CA PHE A 145 10.83 -4.70 5.17
C PHE A 145 11.94 -4.17 6.08
N THR A 146 12.95 -3.57 5.46
CA THR A 146 14.01 -2.83 6.16
C THR A 146 13.80 -1.33 5.97
N ALA A 147 13.71 -0.58 7.08
CA ALA A 147 13.57 0.87 7.02
C ALA A 147 14.87 1.51 6.49
N VAL A 148 14.75 2.45 5.55
CA VAL A 148 15.89 3.15 4.94
C VAL A 148 15.84 4.66 5.16
N TRP A 149 14.68 5.22 5.50
CA TRP A 149 14.54 6.65 5.77
C TRP A 149 13.26 6.99 6.56
N GLU A 150 13.28 8.09 7.32
CA GLU A 150 12.14 8.67 8.04
C GLU A 150 12.14 10.20 7.85
N SER A 151 10.96 10.78 7.67
CA SER A 151 10.77 12.24 7.65
C SER A 151 10.77 12.82 9.07
N ALA A 152 10.93 14.14 9.17
CA ALA A 152 10.48 14.84 10.38
C ALA A 152 8.98 14.58 10.63
N PRO A 153 8.51 14.63 11.89
CA PRO A 153 7.09 14.51 12.20
C PRO A 153 6.25 15.58 11.49
N LEU A 154 5.13 15.14 10.94
CA LEU A 154 4.07 15.99 10.44
C LEU A 154 3.22 16.49 11.60
N ARG A 155 2.48 17.57 11.37
CA ARG A 155 1.65 18.25 12.38
C ARG A 155 0.16 17.91 12.29
N ALA A 156 -0.20 16.94 11.44
CA ALA A 156 -1.58 16.53 11.20
C ALA A 156 -1.62 15.11 10.62
N PRO A 157 -2.75 14.39 10.79
CA PRO A 157 -2.99 13.13 10.09
C PRO A 157 -2.73 13.24 8.60
N ALA A 158 -2.08 12.22 8.03
CA ALA A 158 -1.66 12.23 6.64
C ALA A 158 -2.19 11.03 5.85
N ARG A 159 -2.23 11.18 4.53
CA ARG A 159 -2.57 10.16 3.53
C ARG A 159 -1.58 10.18 2.38
N LEU A 160 -1.39 9.01 1.77
CA LEU A 160 -0.50 8.80 0.62
C LEU A 160 -1.31 8.58 -0.65
N HIS A 161 -0.92 9.29 -1.70
CA HIS A 161 -1.48 9.16 -3.04
C HIS A 161 -0.36 9.07 -4.07
N LEU A 162 -0.63 8.34 -5.15
CA LEU A 162 0.21 8.33 -6.34
C LEU A 162 -0.39 9.29 -7.37
N ARG A 163 0.41 10.23 -7.85
CA ARG A 163 0.10 11.11 -8.99
C ARG A 163 1.06 10.76 -10.12
N GLY A 164 0.67 9.80 -10.96
CA GLY A 164 1.60 9.11 -11.85
C GLY A 164 2.67 8.40 -11.02
N GLU A 165 3.94 8.69 -11.31
CA GLU A 165 5.09 8.15 -10.56
C GLU A 165 5.43 8.96 -9.29
N THR A 166 4.70 10.05 -9.02
CA THR A 166 4.99 10.92 -7.88
C THR A 166 4.23 10.48 -6.63
N VAL A 167 4.95 10.29 -5.53
CA VAL A 167 4.35 10.04 -4.21
C VAL A 167 4.01 11.37 -3.54
N VAL A 168 2.72 11.60 -3.33
CA VAL A 168 2.17 12.79 -2.66
C VAL A 168 1.71 12.42 -1.25
N VAL A 169 2.09 13.24 -0.28
CA VAL A 169 1.70 13.14 1.13
C VAL A 169 0.78 14.32 1.44
N ASN A 170 -0.50 14.05 1.66
CA ASN A 170 -1.47 15.07 2.05
C ASN A 170 -1.63 15.04 3.57
N ALA A 171 -1.34 16.16 4.24
CA ALA A 171 -1.51 16.34 5.68
C ALA A 171 -2.28 17.64 5.96
N ALA A 172 -3.53 17.49 6.39
CA ALA A 172 -4.49 18.60 6.48
C ALA A 172 -4.55 19.43 5.17
N GLN A 173 -4.31 20.74 5.23
CA GLN A 173 -4.31 21.65 4.07
C GLN A 173 -2.95 21.75 3.37
N ARG A 174 -2.02 20.83 3.64
CA ARG A 174 -0.68 20.83 3.03
C ARG A 174 -0.47 19.55 2.25
N ALA A 175 0.12 19.69 1.08
CA ALA A 175 0.64 18.57 0.30
C ALA A 175 2.16 18.63 0.30
N TYR A 176 2.78 17.45 0.30
CA TYR A 176 4.22 17.30 0.17
C TYR A 176 4.52 16.25 -0.91
N ILE A 177 5.66 16.37 -1.57
CA ILE A 177 6.18 15.40 -2.52
C ILE A 177 7.35 14.67 -1.87
N LEU A 178 7.29 13.35 -1.84
CA LEU A 178 8.45 12.53 -1.48
C LEU A 178 9.32 12.37 -2.72
N ARG A 179 10.61 12.73 -2.59
CA ARG A 179 11.61 12.59 -3.65
C ARG A 179 12.79 11.78 -3.20
N GLN A 180 13.36 11.05 -4.13
CA GLN A 180 14.73 10.52 -4.05
C GLN A 180 15.45 10.94 -5.33
N PRO A 181 16.17 12.08 -5.34
CA PRO A 181 16.92 12.51 -6.52
C PRO A 181 17.92 11.43 -6.93
N HIS A 182 18.04 11.14 -8.23
CA HIS A 182 18.91 10.08 -8.77
C HIS A 182 20.36 10.16 -8.26
N GLU A 183 20.88 11.37 -8.06
CA GLU A 183 22.26 11.63 -7.60
C GLU A 183 22.42 11.59 -6.07
N LYS A 184 21.32 11.46 -5.31
CA LYS A 184 21.34 11.50 -3.85
C LYS A 184 20.82 10.19 -3.27
N LEU A 185 21.61 9.58 -2.38
CA LEU A 185 21.14 8.48 -1.52
C LEU A 185 20.07 8.93 -0.50
N ARG A 186 19.78 10.23 -0.42
CA ARG A 186 18.90 10.82 0.60
C ARG A 186 17.53 11.12 0.01
N PHE A 187 16.51 10.76 0.77
CA PHE A 187 15.12 11.13 0.49
C PHE A 187 14.81 12.50 1.08
N THR A 188 13.91 13.23 0.43
CA THR A 188 13.39 14.53 0.89
C THR A 188 11.88 14.54 0.82
N LEU A 189 11.26 15.25 1.77
CA LEU A 189 9.84 15.56 1.76
C LEU A 189 9.71 17.07 1.58
N GLU A 190 9.28 17.48 0.39
CA GLU A 190 9.24 18.88 -0.04
C GLU A 190 7.78 19.34 -0.14
N ALA A 191 7.47 20.59 0.20
CA ALA A 191 6.10 21.08 0.03
C ALA A 191 5.69 21.09 -1.46
N ASP A 192 4.48 20.63 -1.76
CA ASP A 192 3.92 20.72 -3.12
C ASP A 192 3.38 22.13 -3.34
N HIS A 193 4.25 23.02 -3.81
CA HIS A 193 3.91 24.43 -4.04
C HIS A 193 2.96 24.64 -5.22
N ALA A 194 2.68 23.61 -6.03
CA ALA A 194 1.82 23.73 -7.20
C ALA A 194 0.32 23.73 -6.85
N ASN A 195 -0.09 23.21 -5.68
CA ASN A 195 -1.51 23.09 -5.29
C ASN A 195 -1.73 23.19 -3.78
N ALA A 196 -1.47 24.35 -3.19
CA ALA A 196 -1.85 24.64 -1.79
C ALA A 196 -3.39 24.76 -1.57
N THR A 197 -4.23 24.42 -2.56
CA THR A 197 -5.67 24.73 -2.53
C THR A 197 -6.58 23.64 -3.12
N GLU A 198 -6.17 22.37 -3.09
CA GLU A 198 -7.12 21.25 -3.27
C GLU A 198 -7.03 20.33 -2.05
N ALA A 199 -7.45 20.87 -0.90
CA ALA A 199 -7.67 20.08 0.30
C ALA A 199 -8.88 19.17 0.06
N ILE A 200 -8.59 17.87 -0.03
CA ILE A 200 -9.55 16.77 -0.11
C ILE A 200 -10.60 16.95 1.00
N GLN A 201 -11.87 17.14 0.62
CA GLN A 201 -12.98 17.03 1.56
C GLN A 201 -12.97 15.62 2.16
N PRO A 202 -13.02 15.47 3.51
CA PRO A 202 -13.14 14.16 4.10
C PRO A 202 -14.49 13.55 3.71
N GLU A 203 -14.46 12.39 3.04
CA GLU A 203 -15.64 11.52 2.90
C GLU A 203 -16.28 11.31 4.29
N PRO A 204 -17.60 11.46 4.43
CA PRO A 204 -18.26 11.36 5.72
C PRO A 204 -18.16 9.92 6.23
N ASN A 205 -17.65 9.78 7.47
CA ASN A 205 -17.67 8.53 8.21
C ASN A 205 -19.09 7.90 8.17
N ARG A 206 -19.19 6.72 7.56
CA ARG A 206 -20.25 5.72 7.80
C ARG A 206 -19.61 4.37 8.06
#